data_AF-A0AAN1D7S9-F1
#
_entry.id   AF-A0AAN1D7S9-F1
#
_cell.length_a   1.000
_cell.length_b   1.000
_cell.length_c   1.000
_cell.angle_alpha   90.00
_cell.angle_beta   90.00
_cell.angle_gamma   90.00
#
_symmetry.space_group_name_H-M   'P 1'
#
loop_
_entity.id
_entity.type
_entity.pdbx_description
1 polymer ?
#
loop_
_entity_poly.entity_id
_entity_poly.type
_entity_poly.pdbx_seq_one_letter_code
_entity_poly.pdbx_strand_id
1 'polypeptide(L)'
;MSSAILVFIQIIKVLVILFKDIPYKLSKIQGIAFFTFNNLQICQELKVNEPCPLCKQMLSYEYLLPFKNKALFSKKQLLSDRERWEQKERILHHKLTELEMEIERLQMEIQKQKALMEQYENNQIFEKQVQQKKSEIIDIIKGREMHIQTIKSEINLTKHELAQVFANIQNTINSQLSDAKIFLFKRLKNGELRPDFQIFYKNRPYRVLSYSEKIKCMIEISSIIRYFSNISYPIFIDNLESVTHLNPPKTQIFTASVRKGMPLQLYAK
;
A
#
# COMPACT_ATOMS: atom_id res chain seq x y z
N MET A 1 1.60 -43.13 54.03
CA MET A 1 2.70 -42.22 54.40
C MET A 1 3.18 -42.61 55.77
N SER A 2 4.29 -43.31 55.78
CA SER A 2 4.62 -44.35 56.73
C SER A 2 5.47 -43.79 57.87
N SER A 3 5.31 -44.39 59.04
CA SER A 3 6.04 -44.21 60.31
C SER A 3 7.53 -43.83 60.21
N ALA A 4 8.22 -44.17 59.12
CA ALA A 4 9.60 -43.75 58.84
C ALA A 4 9.79 -42.22 58.70
N ILE A 5 8.83 -41.49 58.12
CA ILE A 5 8.91 -40.01 57.99
C ILE A 5 8.73 -39.34 59.36
N LEU A 6 7.83 -39.87 60.21
CA LEU A 6 7.67 -39.39 61.58
C LEU A 6 8.92 -39.65 62.42
N VAL A 7 9.52 -40.84 62.31
CA VAL A 7 10.76 -41.19 63.03
C VAL A 7 11.95 -40.33 62.56
N PHE A 8 12.07 -40.05 61.26
CA PHE A 8 13.11 -39.16 60.74
C PHE A 8 12.90 -37.72 61.21
N ILE A 9 11.66 -37.24 61.25
CA ILE A 9 11.30 -35.94 61.81
C ILE A 9 11.53 -35.90 63.33
N GLN A 10 11.33 -36.99 64.07
CA GLN A 10 11.60 -37.05 65.52
C GLN A 10 13.10 -37.05 65.82
N ILE A 11 13.91 -37.77 65.03
CA ILE A 11 15.38 -37.76 65.14
C ILE A 11 15.93 -36.37 64.77
N ILE A 12 15.41 -35.76 63.70
CA ILE A 12 15.74 -34.36 63.35
C ILE A 12 15.27 -33.40 64.43
N LYS A 13 14.09 -33.58 65.04
CA LYS A 13 13.62 -32.74 66.15
C LYS A 13 14.50 -32.87 67.39
N VAL A 14 14.99 -34.07 67.71
CA VAL A 14 15.94 -34.27 68.82
C VAL A 14 17.29 -33.62 68.49
N LEU A 15 17.78 -33.72 67.25
CA LEU A 15 18.97 -32.99 66.80
C LEU A 15 18.75 -31.46 66.84
N VAL A 16 17.60 -30.96 66.40
CA VAL A 16 17.25 -29.53 66.39
C VAL A 16 17.07 -28.96 67.81
N ILE A 17 16.57 -29.75 68.77
CA ILE A 17 16.43 -29.34 70.17
C ILE A 17 17.80 -29.22 70.88
N LEU A 18 18.81 -29.98 70.43
CA LEU A 18 20.19 -29.90 70.94
C LEU A 18 20.99 -28.72 70.37
N PHE A 19 20.56 -28.17 69.23
CA PHE A 19 21.19 -27.04 68.55
C PHE A 19 20.27 -25.81 68.56
N LYS A 20 19.75 -25.48 69.74
CA LYS A 20 18.73 -24.44 69.97
C LYS A 20 19.26 -22.99 69.90
N ASP A 21 20.19 -22.68 68.99
CA ASP A 21 20.56 -21.30 68.61
C ASP A 21 21.26 -21.24 67.24
N ILE A 22 20.62 -21.74 66.18
CA ILE A 22 21.07 -21.46 64.80
C ILE A 22 19.88 -20.99 63.95
N PRO A 23 19.86 -19.72 63.49
CA PRO A 23 18.80 -19.20 62.64
C PRO A 23 18.94 -19.74 61.21
N TYR A 24 17.78 -19.96 60.58
CA TYR A 24 17.57 -20.31 59.18
C TYR A 24 18.48 -19.55 58.20
N LYS A 25 19.26 -20.29 57.39
CA LYS A 25 19.48 -20.07 55.95
C LYS A 25 20.39 -21.16 55.39
N LEU A 26 19.83 -22.05 54.57
CA LEU A 26 20.48 -23.17 53.88
C LEU A 26 21.40 -22.68 52.73
N SER A 27 22.35 -21.82 53.04
CA SER A 27 23.44 -21.40 52.13
C SER A 27 24.84 -21.41 52.76
N LYS A 28 25.00 -22.03 53.94
CA LYS A 28 26.31 -22.29 54.56
C LYS A 28 26.32 -23.67 55.23
N ILE A 29 26.40 -24.74 54.43
CA ILE A 29 26.73 -26.08 54.94
C ILE A 29 28.25 -26.27 54.78
N GLN A 30 29.02 -25.38 55.38
CA GLN A 30 30.43 -25.60 55.73
C GLN A 30 30.50 -25.41 57.24
N GLY A 31 30.16 -26.47 57.99
CA GLY A 31 30.04 -26.34 59.44
C GLY A 31 29.27 -27.43 60.18
N ILE A 32 28.86 -28.54 59.54
CA ILE A 32 28.56 -29.78 60.28
C ILE A 32 29.92 -30.38 60.69
N ALA A 33 30.63 -29.63 61.52
CA ALA A 33 31.92 -29.98 62.07
C ALA A 33 31.67 -30.71 63.40
N PHE A 34 32.14 -31.95 63.43
CA PHE A 34 32.38 -32.77 64.61
C PHE A 34 31.17 -33.30 65.38
N PHE A 35 30.48 -34.29 64.80
CA PHE A 35 30.18 -35.50 65.58
C PHE A 35 31.50 -36.28 65.70
N THR A 36 32.23 -36.09 66.80
CA THR A 36 33.45 -36.88 67.09
C THR A 36 33.10 -38.35 67.24
N PHE A 37 33.98 -39.24 66.78
CA PHE A 37 33.89 -40.69 66.95
C PHE A 37 33.55 -41.11 68.40
N ASN A 38 33.98 -40.32 69.39
CA ASN A 38 33.65 -40.47 70.81
C ASN A 38 32.14 -40.51 71.10
N ASN A 39 31.32 -39.70 70.43
CA ASN A 39 29.87 -39.66 70.71
C ASN A 39 29.13 -40.86 70.13
N LEU A 40 29.66 -41.46 69.06
CA LEU A 40 29.14 -42.72 68.50
C LEU A 40 29.52 -43.93 69.36
N GLN A 41 30.69 -43.93 70.00
CA GLN A 41 31.06 -44.95 71.00
C GLN A 41 30.12 -44.91 72.22
N ILE A 42 29.78 -43.72 72.72
CA ILE A 42 28.85 -43.56 73.84
C ILE A 42 27.48 -44.17 73.47
N CYS A 43 26.99 -43.97 72.25
CA CYS A 43 25.72 -44.59 71.81
C CYS A 43 25.78 -46.12 71.68
N GLN A 44 26.96 -46.72 71.51
CA GLN A 44 27.16 -48.16 71.46
C GLN A 44 27.19 -48.81 72.86
N GLU A 45 27.45 -48.03 73.90
CA GLU A 45 27.56 -48.49 75.29
C GLU A 45 26.22 -48.37 76.07
N LEU A 46 25.23 -47.68 75.51
CA LEU A 46 23.91 -47.49 76.12
C LEU A 46 23.12 -48.80 76.20
N LYS A 47 22.58 -49.11 77.38
CA LYS A 47 21.75 -50.30 77.60
C LYS A 47 20.27 -49.99 77.45
N VAL A 48 19.51 -51.04 77.14
CA VAL A 48 18.05 -50.98 77.10
C VAL A 48 17.55 -50.68 78.51
N ASN A 49 16.57 -49.78 78.66
CA ASN A 49 16.06 -49.26 79.93
C ASN A 49 17.03 -48.39 80.74
N GLU A 50 18.10 -47.86 80.13
CA GLU A 50 18.82 -46.72 80.70
C GLU A 50 18.21 -45.40 80.18
N PRO A 51 18.10 -44.36 81.02
CA PRO A 51 17.67 -43.05 80.57
C PRO A 51 18.74 -42.46 79.66
N CYS A 52 18.33 -41.97 78.48
CA CYS A 52 19.22 -41.28 77.57
C CYS A 52 19.99 -40.18 78.31
N PRO A 53 21.34 -40.13 78.23
CA PRO A 53 22.14 -39.17 79.00
C PRO A 53 21.82 -37.70 78.68
N LEU A 54 21.06 -37.45 77.61
CA LEU A 54 20.79 -36.13 77.08
C LEU A 54 19.34 -35.69 77.29
N CYS A 55 18.37 -36.53 76.93
CA CYS A 55 16.94 -36.21 77.06
C CYS A 55 16.23 -36.97 78.20
N LYS A 56 16.95 -37.83 78.93
CA LYS A 56 16.50 -38.65 80.07
C LYS A 56 15.32 -39.59 79.79
N GLN A 57 14.86 -39.70 78.54
CA GLN A 57 13.87 -40.69 78.13
C GLN A 57 14.45 -42.10 78.13
N MET A 58 13.61 -43.07 78.53
CA MET A 58 13.95 -44.49 78.53
C MET A 58 14.20 -45.00 77.10
N LEU A 59 15.37 -45.59 76.89
CA LEU A 59 15.78 -46.11 75.59
C LEU A 59 15.14 -47.48 75.32
N SER A 60 14.33 -47.56 74.26
CA SER A 60 13.75 -48.84 73.81
C SER A 60 14.72 -49.62 72.92
N TYR A 61 14.50 -50.94 72.83
CA TYR A 61 15.32 -51.83 72.02
C TYR A 61 15.31 -51.48 70.52
N GLU A 62 14.15 -51.08 69.99
CA GLU A 62 13.99 -50.64 68.59
C GLU A 62 14.79 -49.38 68.28
N TYR A 63 14.94 -48.47 69.25
CA TYR A 63 15.78 -47.27 69.09
C TYR A 63 17.28 -47.59 69.04
N LEU A 64 17.74 -48.62 69.75
CA LEU A 64 19.15 -48.99 69.85
C LEU A 64 19.60 -49.97 68.76
N LEU A 65 18.65 -50.65 68.11
CA LEU A 65 18.89 -51.67 67.08
C LEU A 65 19.84 -51.24 65.95
N PRO A 66 19.70 -50.03 65.37
CA PRO A 66 20.63 -49.54 64.37
C PRO A 66 22.05 -49.38 64.94
N PHE A 67 22.19 -48.71 66.09
CA PHE A 67 23.48 -48.36 66.70
C PHE A 67 24.26 -49.56 67.26
N LYS A 68 23.58 -50.66 67.60
CA LYS A 68 24.21 -51.92 68.03
C LYS A 68 24.88 -52.69 66.89
N ASN A 69 24.57 -52.37 65.63
CA ASN A 69 25.19 -53.01 64.48
C ASN A 69 26.54 -52.35 64.17
N LYS A 70 27.62 -52.80 64.83
CA LYS A 70 28.97 -52.23 64.74
C LYS A 70 29.51 -52.13 63.30
N ALA A 71 29.07 -53.02 62.41
CA ALA A 71 29.45 -52.98 61.00
C ALA A 71 28.89 -51.76 60.26
N LEU A 72 27.67 -51.32 60.60
CA LEU A 72 26.99 -50.17 59.96
C LEU A 72 27.65 -48.82 60.27
N PHE A 73 28.37 -48.72 61.38
CA PHE A 73 28.98 -47.47 61.87
C PHE A 73 30.51 -47.52 61.89
N SER A 74 31.10 -48.44 61.13
CA SER A 74 32.53 -48.40 60.87
C SER A 74 32.89 -47.10 60.15
N LYS A 75 33.89 -46.37 60.68
CA LYS A 75 34.39 -45.11 60.10
C LYS A 75 34.65 -45.23 58.60
N LYS A 76 35.14 -46.38 58.15
CA LYS A 76 35.44 -46.68 56.73
C LYS A 76 34.18 -46.69 55.85
N GLN A 77 33.07 -47.22 56.37
CA GLN A 77 31.83 -47.40 55.60
C GLN A 77 31.02 -46.10 55.49
N LEU A 78 30.99 -45.30 56.57
CA LEU A 78 30.40 -43.96 56.55
C LEU A 78 31.14 -43.01 55.59
N LEU A 79 32.47 -43.12 55.51
CA LEU A 79 33.27 -42.35 54.55
C LEU A 79 33.00 -42.76 53.10
N SER A 80 32.87 -44.06 52.81
CA SER A 80 32.54 -44.53 51.45
C SER A 80 31.11 -44.15 51.03
N ASP A 81 30.14 -44.20 51.95
CA ASP A 81 28.77 -43.77 51.65
C ASP A 81 28.70 -42.26 51.40
N ARG A 82 29.44 -41.47 52.19
CA ARG A 82 29.58 -40.02 51.95
C ARG A 82 30.13 -39.74 50.55
N GLU A 83 31.23 -40.38 50.15
CA GLU A 83 31.80 -40.21 48.80
C GLU A 83 30.79 -40.58 47.69
N ARG A 84 30.05 -41.67 47.88
CA ARG A 84 29.00 -42.11 46.93
C ARG A 84 27.90 -41.06 46.77
N TRP A 85 27.43 -40.47 47.87
CA TRP A 85 26.39 -39.45 47.83
C TRP A 85 26.90 -38.13 47.25
N GLU A 86 28.12 -37.69 47.60
CA GLU A 86 28.76 -36.51 47.01
C GLU A 86 29.01 -36.67 45.49
N GLN A 87 29.34 -37.88 45.02
CA GLN A 87 29.42 -38.18 43.58
C GLN A 87 28.04 -38.11 42.91
N LYS A 88 27.02 -38.72 43.52
CA LYS A 88 25.65 -38.69 42.98
C LYS A 88 25.10 -37.27 42.92
N GLU A 89 25.35 -36.48 43.96
CA GLU A 89 24.98 -35.07 44.02
C GLU A 89 25.62 -34.27 42.88
N ARG A 90 26.92 -34.45 42.62
CA ARG A 90 27.61 -33.80 41.49
C ARG A 90 27.00 -34.16 40.13
N ILE A 91 26.71 -35.45 39.92
CA ILE A 91 26.08 -35.92 38.67
C ILE A 91 24.69 -35.31 38.51
N LEU A 92 23.90 -35.24 39.58
CA LEU A 92 22.56 -34.65 39.55
C LEU A 92 22.60 -33.14 39.30
N HIS A 93 23.54 -32.42 39.91
CA HIS A 93 23.72 -30.98 39.64
C HIS A 93 24.09 -30.73 38.18
N HIS A 94 25.00 -31.52 37.60
CA HIS A 94 25.34 -31.36 36.20
C HIS A 94 24.13 -31.59 35.28
N LYS A 95 23.36 -32.66 35.53
CA LYS A 95 22.12 -32.94 34.79
C LYS A 95 21.07 -31.84 34.96
N LEU A 96 20.95 -31.28 36.16
CA LEU A 96 20.05 -30.18 36.43
C LEU A 96 20.44 -28.95 35.59
N THR A 97 21.72 -28.58 35.59
CA THR A 97 22.22 -27.47 34.78
C THR A 97 22.01 -27.69 33.28
N GLU A 98 22.24 -28.90 32.77
CA GLU A 98 21.94 -29.25 31.37
C GLU A 98 20.46 -29.06 31.03
N LEU A 99 19.56 -29.53 31.90
CA LEU A 99 18.12 -29.37 31.70
C LEU A 99 17.67 -27.91 31.81
N GLU A 100 18.25 -27.13 32.72
CA GLU A 100 17.96 -25.70 32.87
C GLU A 100 18.35 -24.92 31.61
N MET A 101 19.55 -25.17 31.06
CA MET A 101 19.98 -24.54 29.79
C MET A 101 19.08 -24.93 28.62
N GLU A 102 18.64 -26.19 28.56
CA GLU A 102 17.75 -26.65 27.48
C GLU A 102 16.36 -25.99 27.58
N ILE A 103 15.83 -25.83 28.80
CA ILE A 103 14.58 -25.08 29.04
C ILE A 103 14.71 -23.64 28.55
N GLU A 104 15.80 -22.94 28.90
CA GLU A 104 16.03 -21.57 28.44
C GLU A 104 16.09 -21.47 26.91
N ARG A 105 16.80 -22.41 26.26
CA ARG A 105 16.88 -22.47 24.79
C ARG A 105 15.50 -22.66 24.16
N LEU A 106 14.71 -23.63 24.66
CA LEU A 106 13.38 -23.90 24.15
C LEU A 106 12.43 -22.71 24.37
N GLN A 107 12.56 -21.98 25.49
CA GLN A 107 11.79 -20.76 25.73
C GLN A 107 12.11 -19.65 24.73
N MET A 108 13.38 -19.45 24.37
CA MET A 108 13.77 -18.50 23.33
C MET A 108 13.18 -18.87 21.97
N GLU A 109 13.19 -20.15 21.60
CA GLU A 109 12.62 -20.62 20.33
C GLU A 109 11.09 -20.41 20.30
N ILE A 110 10.38 -20.68 21.40
CA ILE A 110 8.95 -20.39 21.52
C ILE A 110 8.67 -18.89 21.33
N GLN A 111 9.47 -18.00 21.93
CA GLN A 111 9.30 -16.56 21.75
C GLN A 111 9.50 -16.14 20.29
N LYS A 112 10.53 -16.70 19.63
CA LYS A 112 10.80 -16.44 18.22
C LYS A 112 9.64 -16.90 17.32
N GLN A 113 9.09 -18.09 17.57
CA GLN A 113 7.94 -18.61 16.83
C GLN A 113 6.67 -17.77 17.05
N LYS A 114 6.43 -17.30 18.27
CA LYS A 114 5.30 -16.40 18.56
C LYS A 114 5.38 -15.09 17.78
N ALA A 115 6.56 -14.48 17.73
CA ALA A 115 6.76 -13.26 16.94
C ALA A 115 6.52 -13.49 15.44
N LEU A 116 6.95 -14.64 14.90
CA LEU A 116 6.71 -14.99 13.50
C LEU A 116 5.21 -15.22 13.20
N MET A 117 4.49 -15.87 14.13
CA MET A 117 3.05 -16.07 14.01
C MET A 117 2.28 -14.74 13.98
N GLU A 118 2.63 -13.79 14.85
CA GLU A 118 2.02 -12.46 14.88
C GLU A 118 2.26 -11.68 13.57
N GLN A 119 3.48 -11.76 13.03
CA GLN A 119 3.77 -11.18 11.71
C GLN A 119 2.92 -11.79 10.60
N TYR A 120 2.74 -13.11 10.61
CA TYR A 120 1.92 -13.80 9.61
C TYR A 120 0.45 -13.40 9.69
N GLU A 121 -0.11 -13.29 10.89
CA GLU A 121 -1.50 -12.81 11.09
C GLU A 121 -1.68 -11.38 10.58
N ASN A 122 -0.74 -10.48 10.88
CA ASN A 122 -0.75 -9.10 10.39
C ASN A 122 -0.69 -9.04 8.85
N ASN A 123 0.15 -9.89 8.23
CA ASN A 123 0.26 -9.97 6.79
C ASN A 123 -1.06 -10.43 6.13
N GLN A 124 -1.76 -11.41 6.72
CA GLN A 124 -3.07 -11.84 6.19
C GLN A 124 -4.12 -10.72 6.24
N ILE A 125 -4.13 -9.91 7.29
CA ILE A 125 -5.03 -8.75 7.40
C ILE A 125 -4.70 -7.74 6.29
N PHE A 126 -3.42 -7.45 6.11
CA PHE A 126 -2.95 -6.53 5.06
C PHE A 126 -3.31 -7.05 3.67
N GLU A 127 -3.13 -8.33 3.37
CA GLU A 127 -3.53 -8.95 2.10
C GLU A 127 -5.02 -8.79 1.83
N LYS A 128 -5.88 -9.01 2.84
CA LYS A 128 -7.34 -8.78 2.71
C LYS A 128 -7.66 -7.33 2.42
N GLN A 129 -7.02 -6.37 3.11
CA GLN A 129 -7.21 -4.95 2.87
C GLN A 129 -6.78 -4.54 1.46
N VAL A 130 -5.62 -5.02 1.00
CA VAL A 130 -5.13 -4.79 -0.36
C VAL A 130 -6.10 -5.35 -1.39
N GLN A 131 -6.61 -6.57 -1.18
CA GLN A 131 -7.55 -7.20 -2.10
C GLN A 131 -8.88 -6.44 -2.17
N GLN A 132 -9.39 -5.97 -1.03
CA GLN A 132 -10.60 -5.14 -0.99
C GLN A 132 -10.40 -3.81 -1.73
N LYS A 133 -9.29 -3.11 -1.47
CA LYS A 133 -8.96 -1.86 -2.16
C LYS A 133 -8.79 -2.07 -3.66
N LYS A 134 -8.20 -3.20 -4.06
CA LYS A 134 -8.05 -3.58 -5.48
C LYS A 134 -9.41 -3.75 -6.15
N SER A 135 -10.38 -4.43 -5.52
CA SER A 135 -11.73 -4.55 -6.07
C SER A 135 -12.43 -3.18 -6.19
N GLU A 136 -12.34 -2.33 -5.17
CA GLU A 136 -12.91 -0.98 -5.21
C GLU A 136 -12.35 -0.16 -6.39
N ILE A 137 -11.03 -0.20 -6.59
CA ILE A 137 -10.37 0.50 -7.71
C ILE A 137 -10.82 -0.07 -9.06
N ILE A 138 -10.96 -1.39 -9.20
CA ILE A 138 -11.41 -2.03 -10.44
C ILE A 138 -12.82 -1.54 -10.81
N ASP A 139 -13.73 -1.44 -9.84
CA ASP A 139 -15.10 -0.99 -10.10
C ASP A 139 -15.14 0.50 -10.46
N ILE A 140 -14.31 1.33 -9.83
CA ILE A 140 -14.12 2.74 -10.22
C ILE A 140 -13.61 2.85 -11.66
N ILE A 141 -12.63 2.03 -12.05
CA ILE A 141 -12.09 2.02 -13.41
C ILE A 141 -13.19 1.67 -14.41
N LYS A 142 -13.95 0.59 -14.19
CA LYS A 142 -15.08 0.20 -15.06
C LYS A 142 -16.11 1.32 -15.21
N GLY A 143 -16.46 1.97 -14.11
CA GLY A 143 -17.36 3.12 -14.12
C GLY A 143 -16.86 4.27 -14.99
N ARG A 144 -15.56 4.60 -14.86
CA ARG A 144 -14.92 5.64 -15.68
C ARG A 144 -14.79 5.23 -17.15
N GLU A 145 -14.50 3.97 -17.46
CA GLU A 145 -14.45 3.48 -18.83
C GLU A 145 -15.79 3.63 -19.54
N MET A 146 -16.89 3.29 -18.88
CA MET A 146 -18.24 3.54 -19.41
C MET A 146 -18.48 5.03 -19.66
N HIS A 147 -18.11 5.90 -18.71
CA HIS A 147 -18.28 7.34 -18.87
C HIS A 147 -17.44 7.90 -20.05
N ILE A 148 -16.21 7.41 -20.22
CA ILE A 148 -15.35 7.75 -21.37
C ILE A 148 -16.02 7.32 -22.68
N GLN A 149 -16.64 6.14 -22.73
CA GLN A 149 -17.35 5.68 -23.93
C GLN A 149 -18.54 6.59 -24.26
N THR A 150 -19.33 6.99 -23.26
CA THR A 150 -20.44 7.93 -23.43
C THR A 150 -19.96 9.29 -23.92
N ILE A 151 -18.94 9.88 -23.30
CA ILE A 151 -18.41 11.18 -23.75
C ILE A 151 -17.87 11.08 -25.18
N LYS A 152 -17.22 9.98 -25.55
CA LYS A 152 -16.73 9.77 -26.92
C LYS A 152 -17.87 9.71 -27.94
N SER A 153 -18.99 9.08 -27.63
CA SER A 153 -20.14 9.05 -28.53
C SER A 153 -20.79 10.43 -28.67
N GLU A 154 -20.93 11.17 -27.58
CA GLU A 154 -21.42 12.55 -27.58
C GLU A 154 -20.53 13.47 -28.43
N ILE A 155 -19.21 13.42 -28.26
CA ILE A 155 -18.27 14.19 -29.08
C ILE A 155 -18.46 13.90 -30.58
N ASN A 156 -18.65 12.63 -30.95
CA ASN A 156 -18.86 12.25 -32.35
C ASN A 156 -20.19 12.79 -32.91
N LEU A 157 -21.26 12.73 -32.11
CA LEU A 157 -22.57 13.30 -32.47
C LEU A 157 -22.46 14.81 -32.66
N THR A 158 -21.86 15.53 -31.71
CA THR A 158 -21.68 16.98 -31.81
C THR A 158 -20.82 17.36 -33.01
N LYS A 159 -19.75 16.61 -33.33
CA LYS A 159 -18.95 16.83 -34.54
C LYS A 159 -19.78 16.68 -35.81
N HIS A 160 -20.69 15.70 -35.84
CA HIS A 160 -21.58 15.48 -36.98
C HIS A 160 -22.60 16.62 -37.12
N GLU A 161 -23.26 17.02 -36.03
CA GLU A 161 -24.21 18.16 -36.03
C GLU A 161 -23.52 19.46 -36.46
N LEU A 162 -22.33 19.74 -35.93
CA LEU A 162 -21.55 20.91 -36.31
C LEU A 162 -21.21 20.89 -37.81
N ALA A 163 -20.87 19.72 -38.36
CA ALA A 163 -20.64 19.57 -39.78
C ALA A 163 -21.88 19.84 -40.63
N GLN A 164 -23.06 19.43 -40.16
CA GLN A 164 -24.33 19.75 -40.83
C GLN A 164 -24.64 21.25 -40.80
N VAL A 165 -24.46 21.90 -39.64
CA VAL A 165 -24.64 23.36 -39.51
C VAL A 165 -23.74 24.10 -40.49
N PHE A 166 -22.46 23.71 -40.58
CA PHE A 166 -21.53 24.31 -41.52
C PHE A 166 -21.90 24.08 -42.99
N ALA A 167 -22.33 22.87 -43.34
CA ALA A 167 -22.85 22.58 -44.68
C ALA A 167 -24.06 23.46 -45.01
N ASN A 168 -24.98 23.64 -44.05
CA ASN A 168 -26.16 24.49 -44.22
C ASN A 168 -25.77 25.95 -44.44
N ILE A 169 -24.91 26.53 -43.61
CA ILE A 169 -24.42 27.91 -43.79
C ILE A 169 -23.79 28.10 -45.17
N GLN A 170 -22.91 27.17 -45.57
CA GLN A 170 -22.25 27.24 -46.87
C GLN A 170 -23.25 27.12 -48.04
N ASN A 171 -24.23 26.22 -47.93
CA ASN A 171 -25.27 26.05 -48.95
C ASN A 171 -26.18 27.28 -49.03
N THR A 172 -26.56 27.89 -47.90
CA THR A 172 -27.33 29.13 -47.86
C THR A 172 -26.58 30.25 -48.56
N ILE A 173 -25.30 30.46 -48.25
CA ILE A 173 -24.48 31.48 -48.93
C ILE A 173 -24.40 31.19 -50.43
N ASN A 174 -24.04 29.98 -50.81
CA ASN A 174 -23.83 29.62 -52.22
C ASN A 174 -25.14 29.61 -53.04
N SER A 175 -26.30 29.42 -52.42
CA SER A 175 -27.61 29.54 -53.09
C SER A 175 -27.92 30.95 -53.59
N GLN A 176 -27.25 31.97 -53.03
CA GLN A 176 -27.37 33.36 -53.46
C GLN A 176 -26.34 33.74 -54.54
N LEU A 177 -25.44 32.82 -54.87
CA LEU A 177 -24.41 32.99 -55.89
C LEU A 177 -24.77 32.18 -57.15
N SER A 178 -24.37 32.67 -58.31
CA SER A 178 -24.54 32.05 -59.62
C SER A 178 -23.27 31.36 -60.11
N ASP A 179 -22.15 32.09 -60.21
CA ASP A 179 -20.88 31.63 -60.77
C ASP A 179 -19.79 31.49 -59.68
N ALA A 180 -19.90 32.29 -58.62
CA ALA A 180 -19.02 32.25 -57.46
C ALA A 180 -19.42 31.15 -56.49
N LYS A 181 -18.43 30.58 -55.79
CA LYS A 181 -18.64 29.65 -54.67
C LYS A 181 -17.70 30.01 -53.54
N ILE A 182 -18.23 30.04 -52.33
CA ILE A 182 -17.47 30.23 -51.10
C ILE A 182 -17.45 28.90 -50.36
N PHE A 183 -16.25 28.48 -49.99
CA PHE A 183 -16.02 27.37 -49.07
C PHE A 183 -15.55 27.95 -47.74
N LEU A 184 -16.21 27.56 -46.65
CA LEU A 184 -15.89 28.02 -45.29
C LEU A 184 -15.11 26.97 -44.47
N PHE A 185 -15.06 25.74 -44.97
CA PHE A 185 -14.40 24.62 -44.32
C PHE A 185 -13.76 23.69 -45.35
N LYS A 186 -12.67 23.04 -44.94
CA LYS A 186 -12.10 21.89 -45.66
C LYS A 186 -12.28 20.62 -44.85
N ARG A 187 -12.55 19.51 -45.54
CA ARG A 187 -12.53 18.18 -44.93
C ARG A 187 -11.10 17.64 -44.94
N LEU A 188 -10.59 17.30 -43.77
CA LEU A 188 -9.30 16.65 -43.58
C LEU A 188 -9.39 15.15 -43.89
N LYS A 189 -8.23 14.50 -44.03
CA LYS A 189 -8.14 13.05 -44.31
C LYS A 189 -8.79 12.19 -43.23
N ASN A 190 -8.78 12.65 -41.98
CA ASN A 190 -9.43 11.99 -40.85
C ASN A 190 -10.96 12.24 -40.80
N GLY A 191 -11.53 12.92 -41.79
CA GLY A 191 -12.95 13.23 -41.88
C GLY A 191 -13.39 14.49 -41.14
N GLU A 192 -12.52 15.10 -40.31
CA GLU A 192 -12.83 16.32 -39.56
C GLU A 192 -12.90 17.54 -40.47
N LEU A 193 -13.82 18.45 -40.16
CA LEU A 193 -13.90 19.75 -40.83
C LEU A 193 -13.02 20.76 -40.11
N ARG A 194 -12.16 21.43 -40.87
CA ARG A 194 -11.34 22.54 -40.39
C ARG A 194 -11.84 23.83 -41.03
N PRO A 195 -12.00 24.93 -40.26
CA PRO A 195 -12.26 26.25 -40.83
C PRO A 195 -11.22 26.59 -41.89
N ASP A 196 -11.69 26.95 -43.08
CA ASP A 196 -10.85 27.29 -44.23
C ASP A 196 -11.64 28.14 -45.21
N PHE A 197 -11.15 29.33 -45.55
CA PHE A 197 -11.89 30.25 -46.41
C PHE A 197 -11.32 30.22 -47.83
N GLN A 198 -12.07 29.68 -48.78
CA GLN A 198 -11.69 29.64 -50.19
C GLN A 198 -12.79 30.17 -51.09
N ILE A 199 -12.40 30.94 -52.09
CA ILE A 199 -13.30 31.47 -53.11
C ILE A 199 -12.98 30.80 -54.44
N PHE A 200 -14.03 30.36 -55.13
CA PHE A 200 -13.98 29.84 -56.48
C PHE A 200 -14.90 30.67 -57.38
N TYR A 201 -14.53 30.79 -58.65
CA TYR A 201 -15.36 31.40 -59.68
C TYR A 201 -15.30 30.52 -60.92
N LYS A 202 -16.46 30.07 -61.42
CA LYS A 202 -16.54 29.10 -62.53
C LYS A 202 -15.61 27.90 -62.33
N ASN A 203 -15.66 27.33 -61.12
CA ASN A 203 -14.87 26.18 -60.67
C ASN A 203 -13.34 26.37 -60.67
N ARG A 204 -12.82 27.61 -60.77
CA ARG A 204 -11.39 27.90 -60.60
C ARG A 204 -11.12 28.69 -59.31
N PRO A 205 -10.03 28.40 -58.59
CA PRO A 205 -9.71 29.10 -57.36
C PRO A 205 -9.41 30.58 -57.64
N TYR A 206 -9.85 31.46 -56.74
CA TYR A 206 -9.75 32.93 -56.92
C TYR A 206 -8.36 33.42 -57.31
N ARG A 207 -7.31 32.76 -56.77
CA ARG A 207 -5.91 33.12 -57.01
C ARG A 207 -5.49 33.06 -58.49
N VAL A 208 -6.10 32.18 -59.30
CA VAL A 208 -5.72 31.97 -60.71
C VAL A 208 -6.62 32.75 -61.69
N LEU A 209 -7.60 33.49 -61.19
CA LEU A 209 -8.52 34.26 -62.02
C LEU A 209 -7.80 35.45 -62.66
N SER A 210 -8.20 35.75 -63.89
CA SER A 210 -7.84 37.02 -64.54
C SER A 210 -8.45 38.20 -63.79
N TYR A 211 -7.97 39.41 -64.07
CA TYR A 211 -8.43 40.61 -63.38
C TYR A 211 -9.93 40.87 -63.58
N SER A 212 -10.43 40.68 -64.81
CA SER A 212 -11.85 40.83 -65.13
C SER A 212 -12.73 39.82 -64.41
N GLU A 213 -12.25 38.57 -64.26
CA GLU A 213 -12.94 37.53 -63.51
C GLU A 213 -12.96 37.80 -62.01
N LYS A 214 -11.86 38.34 -61.45
CA LYS A 214 -11.81 38.77 -60.04
C LYS A 214 -12.84 39.85 -59.75
N ILE A 215 -12.97 40.85 -60.64
CA ILE A 215 -14.00 41.91 -60.52
C ILE A 215 -15.40 41.30 -60.52
N LYS A 216 -15.72 40.46 -61.53
CA LYS A 216 -17.04 39.82 -61.61
C LYS A 216 -17.36 38.97 -60.38
N CYS A 217 -16.38 38.18 -59.93
CA CYS A 217 -16.52 37.35 -58.73
C CYS A 217 -16.79 38.19 -57.48
N MET A 218 -16.07 39.29 -57.26
CA MET A 218 -16.28 40.14 -56.07
C MET A 218 -17.59 40.93 -56.12
N ILE A 219 -18.02 41.38 -57.30
CA ILE A 219 -19.33 42.00 -57.48
C ILE A 219 -20.44 41.01 -57.10
N GLU A 220 -20.31 39.76 -57.50
CA GLU A 220 -21.24 38.70 -57.11
C GLU A 220 -21.22 38.44 -55.60
N ILE A 221 -20.03 38.30 -54.99
CA ILE A 221 -19.90 38.10 -53.54
C ILE A 221 -20.46 39.28 -52.75
N SER A 222 -20.31 40.51 -53.23
CA SER A 222 -20.88 41.70 -52.55
C SER A 222 -22.40 41.63 -52.41
N SER A 223 -23.08 40.88 -53.30
CA SER A 223 -24.52 40.68 -53.21
C SER A 223 -24.95 39.91 -51.96
N ILE A 224 -24.06 39.10 -51.38
CA ILE A 224 -24.29 38.38 -50.12
C ILE A 224 -24.51 39.37 -48.98
N ILE A 225 -23.71 40.44 -48.92
CA ILE A 225 -23.83 41.46 -47.87
C ILE A 225 -25.22 42.09 -47.94
N ARG A 226 -25.68 42.43 -49.14
CA ARG A 226 -27.04 42.96 -49.37
C ARG A 226 -28.11 41.97 -48.91
N TYR A 227 -27.95 40.68 -49.22
CA TYR A 227 -28.91 39.65 -48.83
C TYR A 227 -29.07 39.52 -47.31
N PHE A 228 -27.96 39.48 -46.56
CA PHE A 228 -28.02 39.29 -45.10
C PHE A 228 -28.29 40.58 -44.31
N SER A 229 -27.85 41.74 -44.80
CA SER A 229 -28.06 43.03 -44.12
C SER A 229 -29.34 43.74 -44.54
N ASN A 230 -29.93 43.35 -45.68
CA ASN A 230 -30.99 44.09 -46.37
C ASN A 230 -30.58 45.55 -46.74
N ILE A 231 -29.28 45.84 -46.79
CA ILE A 231 -28.72 47.16 -47.14
C ILE A 231 -28.03 47.07 -48.49
N SER A 232 -28.36 48.00 -49.40
CA SER A 232 -27.70 48.11 -50.70
C SER A 232 -26.58 49.14 -50.65
N TYR A 233 -25.35 48.66 -50.48
CA TYR A 233 -24.15 49.51 -50.49
C TYR A 233 -23.77 49.89 -51.93
N PRO A 234 -23.36 51.14 -52.19
CA PRO A 234 -22.80 51.51 -53.48
C PRO A 234 -21.49 50.74 -53.73
N ILE A 235 -21.25 50.36 -54.99
CA ILE A 235 -20.05 49.62 -55.40
C ILE A 235 -19.18 50.54 -56.27
N PHE A 236 -17.92 50.68 -55.90
CA PHE A 236 -16.92 51.32 -56.76
C PHE A 236 -16.13 50.26 -57.54
N ILE A 237 -16.09 50.37 -58.86
CA ILE A 237 -15.37 49.48 -59.77
C ILE A 237 -14.26 50.27 -60.45
N ASP A 238 -13.03 50.00 -60.05
CA ASP A 238 -11.84 50.50 -60.73
C ASP A 238 -11.43 49.58 -61.90
N ASN A 239 -10.68 50.12 -62.86
CA ASN A 239 -10.16 49.41 -64.03
C ASN A 239 -11.26 48.67 -64.83
N LEU A 240 -12.43 49.29 -64.97
CA LEU A 240 -13.57 48.68 -65.66
C LEU A 240 -13.27 48.37 -67.14
N GLU A 241 -12.31 49.06 -67.77
CA GLU A 241 -11.86 48.76 -69.15
C GLU A 241 -11.33 47.34 -69.33
N SER A 242 -10.94 46.67 -68.25
CA SER A 242 -10.55 45.26 -68.26
C SER A 242 -11.74 44.29 -68.42
N VAL A 243 -12.97 44.76 -68.23
CA VAL A 243 -14.20 43.96 -68.25
C VAL A 243 -14.98 44.23 -69.53
N THR A 244 -15.04 43.24 -70.43
CA THR A 244 -15.77 43.36 -71.71
C THR A 244 -17.29 43.42 -71.54
N HIS A 245 -17.83 42.59 -70.65
CA HIS A 245 -19.27 42.53 -70.35
C HIS A 245 -19.47 42.38 -68.85
N LEU A 246 -20.18 43.34 -68.26
CA LEU A 246 -20.58 43.33 -66.86
C LEU A 246 -22.11 43.33 -66.76
N ASN A 247 -22.66 42.36 -66.04
CA ASN A 247 -24.05 42.43 -65.61
C ASN A 247 -24.11 43.41 -64.42
N PRO A 248 -24.79 44.56 -64.55
CA PRO A 248 -24.77 45.57 -63.51
C PRO A 248 -25.42 45.01 -62.22
N PRO A 249 -24.75 45.07 -61.06
CA PRO A 249 -25.37 44.72 -59.80
C PRO A 249 -26.56 45.65 -59.50
N LYS A 250 -27.57 45.12 -58.80
CA LYS A 250 -28.75 45.87 -58.34
C LYS A 250 -28.41 46.83 -57.18
N THR A 251 -27.54 47.79 -57.42
CA THR A 251 -27.13 48.84 -56.48
C THR A 251 -26.51 50.00 -57.26
N GLN A 252 -26.26 51.13 -56.61
CA GLN A 252 -25.53 52.24 -57.21
C GLN A 252 -24.08 51.81 -57.52
N ILE A 253 -23.59 52.15 -58.71
CA ILE A 253 -22.24 51.81 -59.14
C ILE A 253 -21.50 53.08 -59.51
N PHE A 254 -20.30 53.23 -58.97
CA PHE A 254 -19.33 54.22 -59.38
C PHE A 254 -18.23 53.50 -60.17
N THR A 255 -17.87 53.99 -61.36
CA THR A 255 -16.88 53.29 -62.21
C THR A 255 -15.75 54.22 -62.59
N ALA A 256 -14.52 53.73 -62.51
CA ALA A 256 -13.35 54.38 -63.09
C ALA A 256 -12.84 53.57 -64.29
N SER A 257 -12.40 54.27 -65.33
CA SER A 257 -11.80 53.63 -66.50
C SER A 257 -10.74 54.51 -67.13
N VAL A 258 -9.63 53.90 -67.57
CA VAL A 258 -8.56 54.62 -68.25
C VAL A 258 -8.84 54.73 -69.74
N ARG A 259 -8.68 55.93 -70.31
CA ARG A 259 -8.74 56.19 -71.76
C ARG A 259 -7.52 56.97 -72.23
N LYS A 260 -6.81 56.42 -73.21
CA LYS A 260 -5.60 57.07 -73.76
C LYS A 260 -5.96 58.41 -74.42
N GLY A 261 -5.25 59.47 -74.03
CA GLY A 261 -5.39 60.80 -74.64
C GLY A 261 -6.61 61.61 -74.20
N MET A 262 -7.37 61.14 -73.21
CA MET A 262 -8.52 61.86 -72.66
C MET A 262 -8.15 62.52 -71.31
N PRO A 263 -8.57 63.78 -71.05
CA PRO A 263 -8.45 64.37 -69.70
C PRO A 263 -9.41 63.68 -68.71
N LEU A 264 -9.17 63.83 -67.41
CA LEU A 264 -10.07 63.32 -66.38
C LEU A 264 -11.44 63.99 -66.51
N GLN A 265 -12.49 63.18 -66.67
CA GLN A 265 -13.87 63.64 -66.83
C GLN A 265 -14.79 62.86 -65.88
N LEU A 266 -15.68 63.58 -65.20
CA LEU A 266 -16.72 62.99 -64.35
C LEU A 266 -17.99 62.80 -65.19
N TYR A 267 -18.49 61.57 -65.27
CA TYR A 267 -19.76 61.27 -65.92
C TYR A 267 -20.77 60.81 -64.86
N ALA A 268 -21.89 61.52 -64.77
CA ALA A 268 -23.06 61.07 -64.01
C ALA A 268 -24.14 60.62 -65.00
N LYS A 269 -24.63 59.40 -64.86
CA LYS A 269 -25.73 58.83 -65.64
C LYS A 269 -26.85 58.40 -64.71
#